data_AF-A0A0D3ABQ6-F1
#
_entry.id   AF-A0A0D3ABQ6-F1
#
_cell.length_a   1.000
_cell.length_b   1.000
_cell.length_c   1.000
_cell.angle_alpha   90.00
_cell.angle_beta   90.00
_cell.angle_gamma   90.00
#
_symmetry.space_group_name_H-M   'P 1'
#
loop_
_entity.id
_entity.type
_entity.pdbx_description
1 polymer ?
#
loop_
_entity_poly.entity_id
_entity_poly.type
_entity_poly.pdbx_seq_one_letter_code
_entity_poly.pdbx_strand_id
1 'polypeptide(L)'
;MEEEGRFEAEVAEVQTWWSSERFKLTRRPYTARDVVALRGHLKQSYASNEMARKLWRTLKSHQANGTASRTFGALDPVQVTMMAKHLDTIYVSGWQCSSTHTSTNEPGPDLADYP
;
A
#
# COMPACT_ATOMS: atom_id res chain seq x y z
N MET A 1 7.56 -15.61 30.75
CA MET A 1 6.89 -16.80 30.17
C MET A 1 5.67 -16.41 29.35
N GLU A 2 4.68 -15.69 29.88
CA GLU A 2 3.49 -15.31 29.09
C GLU A 2 3.79 -14.29 27.97
N GLU A 3 4.59 -13.27 28.27
CA GLU A 3 4.98 -12.26 27.27
C GLU A 3 5.79 -12.84 26.11
N GLU A 4 6.79 -13.65 26.44
CA GLU A 4 7.61 -14.38 25.45
C GLU A 4 6.75 -15.34 24.62
N GLY A 5 5.81 -16.05 25.23
CA GLY A 5 4.86 -16.90 24.50
C GLY A 5 3.99 -16.12 23.51
N ARG A 6 3.48 -14.94 23.88
CA ARG A 6 2.73 -14.06 22.95
C ARG A 6 3.62 -13.56 21.81
N PHE A 7 4.85 -13.20 22.11
CA PHE A 7 5.81 -12.74 21.12
C PHE A 7 6.10 -13.83 20.09
N GLU A 8 6.42 -15.05 20.52
CA GLU A 8 6.67 -16.19 19.61
C GLU A 8 5.42 -16.54 18.78
N ALA A 9 4.22 -16.45 19.37
CA ALA A 9 2.97 -16.65 18.65
C ALA A 9 2.77 -15.60 17.54
N GLU A 10 3.08 -14.33 17.79
CA GLU A 10 2.99 -13.28 16.78
C GLU A 10 4.05 -13.42 15.69
N VAL A 11 5.26 -13.85 16.04
CA VAL A 11 6.30 -14.20 15.06
C VAL A 11 5.80 -15.31 14.12
N ALA A 12 5.20 -16.36 14.66
CA ALA A 12 4.64 -17.46 13.87
C ALA A 12 3.47 -17.01 12.97
N GLU A 13 2.61 -16.10 13.46
CA GLU A 13 1.54 -15.49 12.67
C GLU A 13 2.10 -14.73 11.46
N VAL A 14 3.15 -13.92 11.68
CA VAL A 14 3.80 -13.15 10.60
C VAL A 14 4.49 -14.07 9.59
N GLN A 15 5.17 -15.12 10.05
CA GLN A 15 5.78 -16.12 9.16
C GLN A 15 4.72 -16.82 8.29
N THR A 16 3.59 -17.21 8.88
CA THR A 16 2.46 -17.81 8.16
C THR A 16 1.85 -16.84 7.15
N TRP A 17 1.72 -15.56 7.51
CA TRP A 17 1.26 -14.54 6.57
C TRP A 17 2.23 -14.33 5.40
N TRP A 18 3.55 -14.35 5.68
CA TRP A 18 4.59 -14.18 4.67
C TRP A 18 4.73 -15.36 3.72
N SER A 19 4.29 -16.57 4.11
CA SER A 19 4.29 -17.74 3.23
C SER A 19 3.15 -17.74 2.20
N SER A 20 2.21 -16.79 2.29
CA SER A 20 1.13 -16.66 1.30
C SER A 20 1.65 -16.29 -0.10
N GLU A 21 0.89 -16.68 -1.13
CA GLU A 21 1.23 -16.41 -2.54
C GLU A 21 1.52 -14.93 -2.83
N ARG A 22 0.90 -14.01 -2.06
CA ARG A 22 1.12 -12.56 -2.16
C ARG A 22 2.59 -12.15 -2.09
N PHE A 23 3.42 -12.91 -1.37
CA PHE A 23 4.81 -12.56 -1.09
C PHE A 23 5.82 -13.53 -1.70
N LYS A 24 5.39 -14.45 -2.56
CA LYS A 24 6.27 -15.45 -3.20
C LYS A 24 7.49 -14.85 -3.90
N LEU A 25 7.35 -13.63 -4.44
CA LEU A 25 8.43 -12.90 -5.14
C LEU A 25 9.06 -11.79 -4.27
N THR A 26 8.68 -11.66 -3.00
CA THR A 26 9.16 -10.60 -2.10
C THR A 26 10.33 -11.12 -1.26
N ARG A 27 11.55 -10.64 -1.54
CA ARG A 27 12.73 -10.90 -0.71
C ARG A 27 12.83 -9.89 0.43
N ARG A 28 12.94 -10.36 1.67
CA ARG A 28 13.13 -9.53 2.87
C ARG A 28 14.53 -9.75 3.43
N PRO A 29 15.37 -8.71 3.59
CA PRO A 29 16.67 -8.82 4.23
C PRO A 29 16.58 -8.70 5.76
N TYR A 30 15.46 -9.15 6.34
CA TYR A 30 15.14 -9.12 7.77
C TYR A 30 14.14 -10.24 8.08
N THR A 31 14.03 -10.60 9.36
CA THR A 31 13.19 -11.71 9.83
C THR A 31 11.82 -11.23 10.32
N ALA A 32 10.88 -12.17 10.50
CA ALA A 32 9.61 -11.89 11.15
C ALA A 32 9.82 -11.41 12.60
N ARG A 33 10.84 -11.94 13.29
CA ARG A 33 11.22 -11.55 14.64
C ARG A 33 11.61 -10.08 14.72
N ASP A 34 12.44 -9.61 13.78
CA ASP A 34 12.87 -8.19 13.72
C ASP A 34 11.67 -7.26 13.54
N VAL A 35 10.67 -7.66 12.75
CA VAL A 35 9.45 -6.89 12.54
C VAL A 35 8.56 -6.87 13.78
N VAL A 36 8.34 -8.03 14.43
CA VAL A 36 7.50 -8.12 15.63
C VAL A 36 8.14 -7.41 16.82
N ALA A 37 9.47 -7.41 16.93
CA ALA A 37 10.20 -6.69 17.98
C ALA A 37 9.97 -5.17 17.94
N LEU A 38 9.60 -4.61 16.78
CA LEU A 38 9.28 -3.19 16.59
C LEU A 38 7.79 -2.89 16.73
N ARG A 39 6.93 -3.90 16.95
CA ARG A 39 5.48 -3.68 17.14
C ARG A 39 5.18 -3.30 18.58
N GLY A 40 4.21 -2.41 18.73
CA GLY A 40 3.54 -2.20 20.01
C GLY A 40 2.49 -3.28 20.29
N HIS A 41 1.97 -3.30 21.52
CA HIS A 41 0.97 -4.29 21.94
C HIS A 41 -0.45 -4.02 21.43
N LEU A 42 -0.74 -2.80 20.99
CA LEU A 42 -2.04 -2.44 20.43
C LEU A 42 -2.04 -2.68 18.92
N LYS A 43 -2.64 -3.80 18.48
CA LYS A 43 -2.80 -4.10 17.06
C LYS A 43 -3.74 -3.08 16.41
N GLN A 44 -3.27 -2.46 15.33
CA GLN A 44 -4.06 -1.55 14.49
C GLN A 44 -4.41 -2.25 13.18
N SER A 45 -5.61 -1.97 12.66
CA SER A 45 -6.02 -2.35 11.31
C SER A 45 -6.24 -1.10 10.48
N TYR A 46 -5.87 -1.17 9.20
CA TYR A 46 -6.00 -0.04 8.27
C TYR A 46 -6.89 -0.43 7.10
N ALA A 47 -7.84 0.44 6.75
CA ALA A 47 -8.72 0.24 5.58
C ALA A 47 -7.94 0.14 4.27
N SER A 48 -6.75 0.75 4.20
CA SER A 48 -5.84 0.64 3.06
C SER A 48 -5.41 -0.81 2.77
N ASN A 49 -5.39 -1.70 3.75
CA ASN A 49 -5.08 -3.12 3.55
C ASN A 49 -6.15 -3.82 2.68
N GLU A 50 -7.42 -3.49 2.86
CA GLU A 50 -8.49 -4.02 2.01
C GLU A 50 -8.37 -3.52 0.56
N MET A 51 -7.99 -2.25 0.39
CA MET A 51 -7.70 -1.69 -0.93
C MET A 51 -6.44 -2.30 -1.56
N ALA A 52 -5.40 -2.59 -0.78
CA ALA A 52 -4.20 -3.28 -1.28
C ALA A 52 -4.50 -4.72 -1.71
N ARG A 53 -5.36 -5.44 -0.97
CA ARG A 53 -5.86 -6.77 -1.37
C ARG A 53 -6.69 -6.71 -2.65
N LYS A 54 -7.56 -5.70 -2.80
CA LYS A 54 -8.31 -5.44 -4.04
C LYS A 54 -7.37 -5.19 -5.21
N LEU A 55 -6.40 -4.27 -5.07
CA LEU A 55 -5.44 -3.96 -6.12
C LEU A 55 -4.60 -5.18 -6.52
N TRP A 56 -4.13 -5.97 -5.55
CA TRP A 56 -3.41 -7.22 -5.85
C TRP A 56 -4.22 -8.17 -6.72
N ARG A 57 -5.51 -8.39 -6.38
CA ARG A 57 -6.41 -9.21 -7.20
C ARG A 57 -6.60 -8.63 -8.60
N THR A 58 -6.86 -7.33 -8.71
CA THR A 58 -7.01 -6.63 -10.00
C THR A 58 -5.79 -6.85 -10.89
N LEU A 59 -4.58 -6.61 -10.38
CA LEU A 59 -3.34 -6.77 -11.14
C LEU A 59 -3.06 -8.23 -11.51
N LYS A 60 -3.34 -9.19 -10.62
CA LYS A 60 -3.22 -10.62 -10.92
C LYS A 60 -4.20 -11.08 -11.99
N SER A 61 -5.43 -10.58 -12.00
CA SER A 61 -6.41 -10.86 -13.06
C SER A 61 -5.94 -10.31 -14.40
N HIS A 62 -5.45 -9.07 -14.44
CA HIS A 62 -4.88 -8.49 -15.66
C HIS A 62 -3.69 -9.28 -16.18
N GLN A 63 -2.76 -9.68 -15.30
CA GLN A 63 -1.62 -10.53 -15.64
C GLN A 63 -2.07 -11.86 -16.26
N ALA A 64 -3.03 -12.56 -15.64
CA ALA A 64 -3.54 -13.83 -16.13
C ALA A 64 -4.22 -13.69 -17.51
N ASN A 65 -4.89 -12.56 -17.75
CA ASN A 65 -5.63 -12.29 -18.97
C ASN A 65 -4.78 -11.61 -20.07
N GLY A 66 -3.50 -11.32 -19.81
CA GLY A 66 -2.65 -10.57 -20.75
C GLY A 66 -3.14 -9.15 -21.04
N THR A 67 -3.86 -8.53 -20.10
CA THR A 67 -4.40 -7.16 -20.21
C THR A 67 -3.73 -6.23 -19.19
N ALA A 68 -4.16 -4.97 -19.12
CA ALA A 68 -3.63 -3.98 -18.19
C ALA A 68 -4.73 -3.12 -17.57
N SER A 69 -4.53 -2.74 -16.30
CA SER A 69 -5.21 -1.61 -15.70
C SER A 69 -4.52 -0.32 -16.17
N ARG A 70 -5.29 0.65 -16.64
CA ARG A 70 -4.78 1.95 -17.13
C ARG A 70 -5.50 3.05 -16.39
N THR A 71 -4.75 4.04 -15.93
CA THR A 71 -5.29 5.22 -15.24
C THR A 71 -4.38 6.43 -15.49
N PHE A 72 -4.75 7.58 -14.93
CA PHE A 72 -3.96 8.81 -14.96
C PHE A 72 -4.08 9.54 -13.62
N GLY A 73 -3.32 10.63 -13.46
CA GLY A 73 -3.27 11.39 -12.21
C GLY A 73 -4.57 12.14 -11.91
N ALA A 74 -5.20 11.83 -10.77
CA ALA A 74 -6.40 12.52 -10.30
C ALA A 74 -6.03 13.74 -9.44
N LEU A 75 -6.60 14.90 -9.76
CA LEU A 75 -6.38 16.15 -9.04
C LEU A 75 -7.29 16.31 -7.82
N ASP A 76 -8.57 15.95 -7.96
CA ASP A 76 -9.59 16.26 -6.96
C ASP A 76 -10.68 15.17 -6.85
N PRO A 77 -11.55 15.24 -5.83
CA PRO A 77 -12.63 14.27 -5.65
C PRO A 77 -13.63 14.23 -6.81
N VAL A 78 -13.92 15.34 -7.48
CA VAL A 78 -14.84 15.38 -8.63
C VAL A 78 -14.27 14.54 -9.77
N GLN A 79 -12.99 14.70 -10.07
CA GLN A 79 -12.30 13.90 -11.08
C GLN A 79 -12.30 12.42 -10.71
N VAL A 80 -12.00 12.07 -9.45
CA VAL A 80 -12.04 10.67 -8.97
C VAL A 80 -13.42 10.04 -9.19
N THR A 81 -14.52 10.75 -8.88
CA THR A 81 -15.87 10.20 -9.07
C THR A 81 -16.23 9.94 -10.53
N MET A 82 -15.68 10.72 -11.47
CA MET A 82 -15.86 10.49 -12.90
C MET A 82 -14.96 9.38 -13.41
N MET A 83 -13.72 9.31 -12.94
CA MET A 83 -12.78 8.22 -13.26
C MET A 83 -13.29 6.86 -12.81
N ALA A 84 -13.85 6.76 -11.60
CA ALA A 84 -14.32 5.50 -11.01
C ALA A 84 -15.42 4.78 -11.83
N LYS A 85 -16.09 5.49 -12.76
CA LYS A 85 -17.07 4.90 -13.67
C LYS A 85 -16.43 4.09 -14.81
N HIS A 86 -15.16 4.35 -15.11
CA HIS A 86 -14.49 3.84 -16.31
C HIS A 86 -13.12 3.19 -16.03
N LEU A 87 -12.48 3.54 -14.91
CA LEU A 87 -11.14 3.12 -14.53
C LEU A 87 -11.21 2.33 -13.22
N ASP A 88 -10.39 1.28 -13.12
CA ASP A 88 -10.34 0.37 -11.99
C ASP A 88 -9.27 0.74 -10.94
N THR A 89 -8.44 1.73 -11.25
CA THR A 89 -7.40 2.28 -10.39
C THR A 89 -7.33 3.80 -10.47
N ILE A 90 -6.77 4.42 -9.44
CA ILE A 90 -6.48 5.86 -9.37
C ILE A 90 -4.99 6.02 -9.10
N TYR A 91 -4.35 6.94 -9.81
CA TYR A 91 -2.97 7.34 -9.58
C TYR A 91 -2.93 8.74 -8.95
N VAL A 92 -2.08 8.91 -7.93
CA VAL A 92 -1.81 10.20 -7.28
C VAL A 92 -0.39 10.60 -7.68
N SER A 93 -0.27 11.71 -8.41
CA SER A 93 1.01 12.15 -8.98
C SER A 93 1.72 13.13 -8.06
N GLY A 94 3.00 12.85 -7.74
CA GLY A 94 3.87 13.78 -7.02
C GLY A 94 4.04 15.10 -7.76
N TRP A 95 4.21 15.07 -9.09
CA TRP A 95 4.26 16.26 -9.94
C TRP A 95 2.99 17.13 -9.79
N GLN A 96 1.80 16.52 -9.88
CA GLN A 96 0.55 17.26 -9.67
C GLN A 96 0.49 17.84 -8.26
N CYS A 97 0.86 17.06 -7.24
CA CYS A 97 0.90 17.52 -5.86
C CYS A 97 1.85 18.71 -5.65
N SER A 98 3.05 18.66 -6.21
CA SER A 98 4.06 19.73 -6.12
C SER A 98 3.52 21.09 -6.62
N SER A 99 2.73 21.07 -7.70
CA SER A 99 2.20 22.32 -8.29
C SER A 99 0.82 22.72 -7.76
N THR A 100 0.10 21.86 -7.03
CA THR A 100 -1.32 22.13 -6.69
C THR A 100 -1.76 21.76 -5.26
N HIS A 101 -1.04 20.89 -4.55
CA HIS A 101 -1.48 20.30 -3.28
C HIS A 101 -0.34 20.12 -2.27
N THR A 102 0.63 21.04 -2.23
CA THR A 102 1.63 21.03 -1.16
C THR A 102 0.96 21.35 0.17
N SER A 103 1.39 20.71 1.24
CA SER A 103 0.82 20.87 2.59
C SER A 103 1.03 22.28 3.17
N THR A 104 1.98 23.04 2.61
CA THR A 104 2.31 24.42 2.98
C THR A 104 1.64 25.47 2.08
N ASN A 105 0.96 25.05 1.02
CA ASN A 105 0.44 25.90 -0.06
C ASN A 105 1.53 26.68 -0.85
N GLU A 106 2.79 26.27 -0.76
CA GLU A 106 3.86 26.78 -1.63
C GLU A 106 4.00 25.85 -2.85
N PRO A 107 3.61 26.27 -4.07
CA PRO A 107 3.75 25.44 -5.25
C PRO A 107 5.20 25.42 -5.74
N GLY A 108 5.62 24.31 -6.34
CA GLY A 108 6.98 24.15 -6.86
C GLY A 108 7.07 23.25 -8.10
N PRO A 109 8.28 23.17 -8.68
CA PRO A 109 8.62 22.13 -9.64
C PRO A 109 8.75 20.77 -8.94
N ASP A 110 8.63 19.67 -9.70
CA ASP A 110 8.67 18.29 -9.20
C ASP A 110 10.05 17.87 -8.67
N LEU A 111 10.34 18.29 -7.44
CA LEU A 111 11.61 18.09 -6.74
C LEU A 111 11.45 17.34 -5.41
N ALA A 112 10.22 17.00 -5.03
CA ALA A 112 9.90 16.37 -3.74
C ALA A 112 10.49 17.13 -2.52
N ASP A 113 10.49 18.47 -2.59
CA ASP A 113 10.89 19.38 -1.52
C ASP A 113 9.71 19.82 -0.63
N TYR A 114 8.50 19.43 -0.99
CA TYR A 114 7.28 19.63 -0.21
C TYR A 114 7.16 18.59 0.94
N PRO A 115 6.59 18.96 2.11
CA PRO A 115 6.35 18.01 3.21
C PRO A 115 5.26 16.97 2.92
#